data_AF-A0A534U3Y2-F1
#
_entry.id   AF-A0A534U3Y2-F1
#
_cell.length_a   1.000
_cell.length_b   1.000
_cell.length_c   1.000
_cell.angle_alpha   90.00
_cell.angle_beta   90.00
_cell.angle_gamma   90.00
#
_symmetry.space_group_name_H-M   'P 1'
#
loop_
_entity.id
_entity.type
_entity.pdbx_description
1 polymer ?
#
loop_
_entity_poly.entity_id
_entity_poly.type
_entity_poly.pdbx_seq_one_letter_code
_entity_poly.pdbx_strand_id
1 'polypeptide(L)'
;MATIPTGRPSSPPASARKAAPPVRGRIARRVFGDPKDPLSPSVFHQLSLVAFLAWVGLGADGLSSSCYGPEEAYLHLGSERFLALFLVIATATTVFIISASYSQIIELFPTGGGGYLVATKLLGPLPGVVSGCALVFDYVLTIAISIASGADAIFSFLPPGLQPFKLEAAIAAVLVLILLNLRGVKESVTVLVPIFIGFLITHAIVILVALGGHAHTLPGVIATAAHESRAEIGKVGFFAVAIAFLRAYSMGGGTYTGIEAVSNGLQILREPRVQTGKRT
;
A
#
# COMPACT_ATOMS: atom_id res chain seq x y z
N MET A 1 -76.81 8.25 28.66
CA MET A 1 -76.46 6.81 28.79
C MET A 1 -76.28 6.28 27.38
N ALA A 2 -75.05 6.32 26.84
CA ALA A 2 -74.73 5.95 25.46
C ALA A 2 -73.56 4.97 25.50
N THR A 3 -73.77 3.79 24.92
CA THR A 3 -72.89 2.62 24.94
C THR A 3 -71.75 2.75 23.94
N ILE A 4 -70.51 2.61 24.40
CA ILE A 4 -69.29 2.55 23.58
C ILE A 4 -69.08 1.09 23.12
N PRO A 5 -68.95 0.79 21.81
CA PRO A 5 -68.58 -0.55 21.35
C PRO A 5 -67.07 -0.77 21.47
N THR A 6 -66.68 -1.91 22.05
CA THR A 6 -65.30 -2.35 22.19
C THR A 6 -64.76 -2.92 20.87
N GLY A 7 -63.87 -2.18 20.22
CA GLY A 7 -63.11 -2.68 19.06
C GLY A 7 -62.05 -3.70 19.49
N ARG A 8 -62.04 -4.88 18.85
CA ARG A 8 -60.96 -5.87 19.00
C ARG A 8 -59.67 -5.36 18.33
N PRO A 9 -58.47 -5.63 18.87
CA PRO A 9 -57.22 -5.29 18.20
C PRO A 9 -57.05 -6.13 16.92
N SER A 10 -56.73 -5.46 15.82
CA SER A 10 -56.39 -6.07 14.54
C SER A 10 -55.07 -6.86 14.66
N SER A 11 -55.05 -8.06 14.09
CA SER A 11 -53.86 -8.89 13.97
C SER A 11 -52.79 -8.20 13.11
N PRO A 12 -51.48 -8.38 13.41
CA PRO A 12 -50.41 -7.84 12.58
C PRO A 12 -50.39 -8.52 11.21
N PRO A 13 -50.01 -7.79 10.14
CA PRO A 13 -50.01 -8.34 8.78
C PRO A 13 -49.01 -9.50 8.66
N ALA A 14 -49.46 -10.56 8.00
CA ALA A 14 -48.66 -11.75 7.70
C ALA A 14 -47.35 -11.36 7.00
N SER A 15 -46.24 -11.93 7.47
CA SER A 15 -44.92 -11.73 6.89
C SER A 15 -44.93 -12.15 5.41
N ALA A 16 -44.68 -11.18 4.53
CA ALA A 16 -44.49 -11.44 3.12
C ALA A 16 -43.33 -12.43 2.94
N ARG A 17 -43.65 -13.66 2.52
CA ARG A 17 -42.67 -14.64 2.05
C ARG A 17 -41.83 -13.98 0.95
N LYS A 18 -40.57 -13.67 1.24
CA LYS A 18 -39.59 -13.20 0.24
C LYS A 18 -39.50 -14.27 -0.86
N ALA A 19 -39.94 -13.92 -2.07
CA ALA A 19 -39.83 -14.77 -3.24
C ALA A 19 -38.35 -15.14 -3.48
N ALA A 20 -38.10 -16.43 -3.81
CA ALA A 20 -36.76 -16.92 -4.07
C ALA A 20 -36.16 -16.18 -5.28
N PRO A 21 -34.91 -15.67 -5.20
CA PRO A 21 -34.33 -14.89 -6.28
C PRO A 21 -34.10 -15.75 -7.55
N PRO A 22 -34.19 -15.14 -8.75
CA PRO A 22 -33.97 -15.81 -10.02
C PRO A 22 -32.57 -16.45 -10.09
N VAL A 23 -32.40 -17.51 -10.90
CA VAL A 23 -31.17 -18.34 -10.96
C VAL A 23 -29.91 -17.49 -11.22
N ARG A 24 -30.01 -16.45 -12.05
CA ARG A 24 -28.95 -15.44 -12.25
C ARG A 24 -28.55 -14.73 -10.96
N GLY A 25 -29.52 -14.38 -10.11
CA GLY A 25 -29.30 -13.78 -8.79
C GLY A 25 -28.69 -14.73 -7.77
N ARG A 26 -28.89 -16.05 -7.92
CA ARG A 26 -28.25 -17.07 -7.07
C ARG A 26 -26.77 -17.30 -7.42
N ILE A 27 -26.43 -17.31 -8.71
CA ILE A 27 -25.04 -17.39 -9.17
C ILE A 27 -24.31 -16.07 -8.82
N ALA A 28 -24.95 -14.93 -9.06
CA ALA A 28 -24.42 -13.64 -8.65
C ALA A 28 -24.23 -13.54 -7.13
N ARG A 29 -25.16 -14.00 -6.29
CA ARG A 29 -24.96 -14.02 -4.83
C ARG A 29 -23.90 -15.01 -4.37
N ARG A 30 -23.70 -16.14 -5.06
CA ARG A 30 -22.58 -17.04 -4.77
C ARG A 30 -21.23 -16.43 -5.14
N VAL A 31 -21.16 -15.61 -6.18
CA VAL A 31 -19.91 -14.99 -6.64
C VAL A 31 -19.63 -13.68 -5.89
N PHE A 32 -20.61 -12.79 -5.76
CA PHE A 32 -20.49 -11.43 -5.21
C PHE A 32 -20.95 -11.30 -3.74
N GLY A 33 -21.59 -12.31 -3.14
CA GLY A 33 -22.11 -12.24 -1.76
C GLY A 33 -23.49 -11.58 -1.65
N ASP A 34 -24.04 -11.57 -0.43
CA ASP A 34 -25.26 -10.82 -0.12
C ASP A 34 -24.98 -9.31 0.01
N PRO A 35 -25.93 -8.43 -0.39
CA PRO A 35 -25.75 -6.99 -0.29
C PRO A 35 -25.53 -6.58 1.17
N LYS A 36 -24.40 -5.93 1.44
CA LYS A 36 -24.03 -5.45 2.79
C LYS A 36 -24.59 -4.06 3.01
N ASP A 37 -25.23 -3.86 4.16
CA ASP A 37 -25.73 -2.57 4.60
C ASP A 37 -24.56 -1.72 5.13
N PRO A 38 -24.23 -0.57 4.51
CA PRO A 38 -23.16 0.31 4.95
C PRO A 38 -23.44 1.01 6.30
N LEU A 39 -24.65 0.86 6.87
CA LEU A 39 -25.08 1.56 8.10
C LEU A 39 -25.13 0.67 9.37
N SER A 40 -24.60 -0.56 9.34
CA SER A 40 -24.67 -1.46 10.50
C SER A 40 -23.79 -0.98 11.67
N PRO A 41 -24.33 -0.76 12.89
CA PRO A 41 -23.60 -0.22 14.04
C PRO A 41 -22.53 -1.13 14.67
N SER A 42 -22.42 -2.39 14.25
CA SER A 42 -21.60 -3.42 14.92
C SER A 42 -20.10 -3.42 14.57
N VAL A 43 -19.60 -2.36 13.91
CA VAL A 43 -18.20 -2.29 13.42
C VAL A 43 -17.23 -1.73 14.47
N PHE A 44 -17.71 -1.14 15.56
CA PHE A 44 -16.86 -0.35 16.47
C PHE A 44 -16.90 -0.82 17.92
N HIS A 45 -16.04 -1.78 18.27
CA HIS A 45 -15.42 -1.83 19.61
C HIS A 45 -14.19 -2.74 19.67
N GLN A 46 -12.99 -2.15 19.59
CA GLN A 46 -11.72 -2.57 20.23
C GLN A 46 -10.61 -1.57 19.85
N LEU A 47 -10.52 -0.43 20.52
CA LEU A 47 -9.66 0.70 20.13
C LEU A 47 -8.15 0.38 20.07
N SER A 48 -7.64 -0.59 20.84
CA SER A 48 -6.23 -0.99 20.81
C SER A 48 -5.92 -1.95 19.66
N LEU A 49 -6.77 -2.95 19.46
CA LEU A 49 -6.64 -3.90 18.36
C LEU A 49 -6.83 -3.18 17.02
N VAL A 50 -7.79 -2.25 16.92
CA VAL A 50 -8.02 -1.44 15.72
C VAL A 50 -6.82 -0.58 15.36
N ALA A 51 -6.10 -0.02 16.35
CA ALA A 51 -4.90 0.78 16.09
C ALA A 51 -3.76 -0.06 15.49
N PHE A 52 -3.49 -1.22 16.08
CA PHE A 52 -2.47 -2.14 15.60
C PHE A 52 -2.83 -2.74 14.24
N LEU A 53 -4.10 -3.12 14.04
CA LEU A 53 -4.62 -3.60 12.76
C LEU A 53 -4.59 -2.50 11.68
N ALA A 54 -4.87 -1.25 12.03
CA ALA A 54 -4.76 -0.12 11.11
C ALA A 54 -3.30 0.15 10.74
N TRP A 55 -2.36 0.03 11.70
CA TRP A 55 -0.93 0.11 11.42
C TRP A 55 -0.46 -1.00 10.48
N VAL A 56 -0.90 -2.24 10.69
CA VAL A 56 -0.59 -3.35 9.76
C VAL A 56 -1.22 -3.13 8.39
N GLY A 57 -2.48 -2.68 8.33
CA GLY A 57 -3.19 -2.45 7.08
C GLY A 57 -2.59 -1.30 6.25
N LEU A 58 -2.27 -0.18 6.90
CA LEU A 58 -1.67 0.99 6.24
C LEU A 58 -0.18 0.80 5.98
N GLY A 59 0.53 0.20 6.93
CA GLY A 59 1.96 -0.09 6.83
C GLY A 59 2.29 -1.18 5.80
N ALA A 60 1.36 -2.08 5.50
CA ALA A 60 1.55 -3.08 4.45
C ALA A 60 1.79 -2.44 3.08
N ASP A 61 1.15 -1.31 2.79
CA ASP A 61 1.30 -0.59 1.53
C ASP A 61 2.73 -0.04 1.37
N GLY A 62 3.20 0.71 2.37
CA GLY A 62 4.57 1.23 2.41
C GLY A 62 5.64 0.13 2.47
N LEU A 63 5.41 -0.96 3.22
CA LEU A 63 6.35 -2.09 3.25
C LEU A 63 6.40 -2.84 1.91
N SER A 64 5.26 -3.05 1.25
CA SER A 64 5.24 -3.68 -0.07
C SER A 64 6.04 -2.85 -1.09
N SER A 65 5.90 -1.52 -1.03
CA SER A 65 6.66 -0.56 -1.84
C SER A 65 8.18 -0.67 -1.65
N SER A 66 8.62 -0.95 -0.41
CA SER A 66 10.02 -1.19 -0.10
C SER A 66 10.59 -2.50 -0.66
N CYS A 67 9.74 -3.44 -1.09
CA CYS A 67 10.17 -4.72 -1.65
C CYS A 67 10.53 -4.65 -3.14
N TYR A 68 9.89 -3.76 -3.91
CA TYR A 68 10.14 -3.64 -5.35
C TYR A 68 10.92 -2.36 -5.71
N GLY A 69 10.64 -1.24 -5.06
CA GLY A 69 11.22 0.05 -5.45
C GLY A 69 12.75 0.11 -5.35
N PRO A 70 13.35 -0.23 -4.19
CA PRO A 70 14.80 -0.22 -4.02
C PRO A 70 15.53 -1.21 -4.92
N GLU A 71 14.96 -2.40 -5.15
CA GLU A 71 15.53 -3.41 -6.04
C GLU A 71 15.55 -2.91 -7.49
N GLU A 72 14.41 -2.39 -7.99
CA GLU A 72 14.32 -1.83 -9.34
C GLU A 72 15.31 -0.68 -9.55
N ALA A 73 15.45 0.20 -8.56
CA ALA A 73 16.43 1.29 -8.60
C ALA A 73 17.86 0.76 -8.75
N TYR A 74 18.21 -0.28 -7.98
CA TYR A 74 19.53 -0.88 -7.98
C TYR A 74 19.83 -1.64 -9.27
N LEU A 75 18.87 -2.41 -9.80
CA LEU A 75 19.02 -3.12 -11.07
C LEU A 75 19.26 -2.16 -12.23
N HIS A 76 18.60 -1.00 -12.22
CA HIS A 76 18.74 0.01 -13.26
C HIS A 76 20.05 0.80 -13.23
N LEU A 77 20.88 0.66 -12.18
CA LEU A 77 22.26 1.15 -12.19
C LEU A 77 23.12 0.40 -13.22
N GLY A 78 22.82 -0.88 -13.52
CA GLY A 78 23.51 -1.63 -14.56
C GLY A 78 25.02 -1.77 -14.30
N SER A 79 25.84 -1.14 -15.14
CA SER A 79 27.30 -1.05 -14.98
C SER A 79 27.73 -0.07 -13.88
N GLU A 80 26.89 0.88 -13.51
CA GLU A 80 27.20 1.97 -12.60
C GLU A 80 26.89 1.62 -11.13
N ARG A 81 27.08 0.34 -10.73
CA ARG A 81 26.74 -0.14 -9.38
C ARG A 81 27.55 0.54 -8.27
N PHE A 82 28.68 1.14 -8.60
CA PHE A 82 29.43 1.98 -7.67
C PHE A 82 28.63 3.20 -7.17
N LEU A 83 27.55 3.57 -7.87
CA LEU A 83 26.62 4.62 -7.44
C LEU A 83 25.60 4.15 -6.40
N ALA A 84 25.56 2.86 -6.05
CA ALA A 84 24.53 2.30 -5.16
C ALA A 84 24.50 2.95 -3.77
N LEU A 85 25.65 3.35 -3.21
CA LEU A 85 25.68 4.07 -1.94
C LEU A 85 24.99 5.44 -2.03
N PHE A 86 25.23 6.18 -3.12
CA PHE A 86 24.57 7.47 -3.36
C PHE A 86 23.07 7.27 -3.57
N LEU A 87 22.68 6.17 -4.22
CA LEU A 87 21.29 5.81 -4.44
C LEU A 87 20.57 5.56 -3.11
N VAL A 88 21.15 4.75 -2.22
CA VAL A 88 20.61 4.49 -0.88
C VAL A 88 20.44 5.78 -0.08
N ILE A 89 21.45 6.67 -0.11
CA ILE A 89 21.40 7.96 0.59
C ILE A 89 20.28 8.85 0.01
N ALA A 90 20.18 8.93 -1.31
CA ALA A 90 19.15 9.72 -1.99
C ALA A 90 17.75 9.20 -1.66
N THR A 91 17.53 7.89 -1.73
CA THR A 91 16.26 7.25 -1.40
C THR A 91 15.88 7.48 0.06
N ALA A 92 16.81 7.25 1.01
CA ALA A 92 16.55 7.47 2.44
C ALA A 92 16.23 8.95 2.74
N THR A 93 16.96 9.88 2.11
CA THR A 93 16.72 11.32 2.25
C THR A 93 15.33 11.70 1.71
N THR A 94 14.94 11.12 0.58
CA THR A 94 13.64 11.38 -0.05
C THR A 94 12.50 10.87 0.81
N VAL A 95 12.59 9.62 1.31
CA VAL A 95 11.62 9.06 2.27
C VAL A 95 11.50 9.98 3.48
N PHE A 96 12.61 10.43 4.05
CA PHE A 96 12.58 11.33 5.20
C PHE A 96 11.88 12.67 4.90
N ILE A 97 12.20 13.31 3.76
CA ILE A 97 11.59 14.57 3.34
C ILE A 97 10.07 14.40 3.12
N ILE A 98 9.67 13.34 2.41
CA ILE A 98 8.26 13.05 2.12
C ILE A 98 7.50 12.77 3.41
N SER A 99 8.01 11.92 4.30
CA SER A 99 7.39 11.62 5.60
C SER A 99 7.28 12.85 6.50
N ALA A 100 8.30 13.72 6.50
CA ALA A 100 8.26 14.99 7.22
C ALA A 100 7.21 15.96 6.65
N SER A 101 7.05 16.00 5.32
CA SER A 101 6.02 16.79 4.65
C SER A 101 4.62 16.26 4.98
N TYR A 102 4.39 14.95 4.89
CA TYR A 102 3.12 14.34 5.28
C TYR A 102 2.78 14.55 6.76
N SER A 103 3.79 14.54 7.64
CA SER A 103 3.58 14.87 9.06
C SER A 103 3.00 16.27 9.27
N GLN A 104 3.44 17.25 8.47
CA GLN A 104 2.89 18.62 8.50
C GLN A 104 1.47 18.67 7.91
N ILE A 105 1.22 17.93 6.83
CA ILE A 105 -0.11 17.83 6.23
C ILE A 105 -1.12 17.23 7.22
N ILE A 106 -0.73 16.19 7.96
CA ILE A 106 -1.57 15.54 8.98
C ILE A 106 -1.96 16.53 10.10
N GLU A 107 -1.07 17.44 10.49
CA GLU A 107 -1.36 18.48 11.48
C GLU A 107 -2.36 19.52 10.97
N LEU A 108 -2.19 19.95 9.71
CA LEU A 108 -3.02 20.98 9.11
C LEU A 108 -4.40 20.45 8.71
N PHE A 109 -4.49 19.17 8.36
CA PHE A 109 -5.71 18.49 7.92
C PHE A 109 -6.00 17.24 8.78
N PRO A 110 -6.35 17.40 10.07
CA PRO A 110 -6.59 16.30 11.00
C PRO A 110 -7.82 15.46 10.66
N THR A 111 -8.71 15.99 9.81
CA THR A 111 -9.84 15.26 9.24
C THR A 111 -9.42 14.29 8.13
N GLY A 112 -8.14 14.23 7.76
CA GLY A 112 -7.68 13.47 6.60
C GLY A 112 -8.22 14.03 5.29
N GLY A 113 -8.24 13.20 4.24
CA GLY A 113 -8.72 13.57 2.90
C GLY A 113 -7.66 13.58 1.81
N GLY A 114 -6.40 13.31 2.16
CA GLY A 114 -5.33 13.02 1.21
C GLY A 114 -4.94 14.16 0.29
N GLY A 115 -4.13 13.83 -0.72
CA GLY A 115 -3.63 14.78 -1.71
C GLY A 115 -4.74 15.58 -2.40
N TYR A 116 -5.88 14.94 -2.72
CA TYR A 116 -7.02 15.61 -3.34
C TYR A 116 -7.60 16.74 -2.49
N LEU A 117 -7.92 16.49 -1.22
CA LEU A 117 -8.51 17.52 -0.34
C LEU A 117 -7.51 18.65 -0.11
N VAL A 118 -6.25 18.29 0.17
CA VAL A 118 -5.18 19.24 0.48
C VAL A 118 -4.92 20.16 -0.72
N ALA A 119 -4.73 19.59 -1.91
CA ALA A 119 -4.51 20.36 -3.14
C ALA A 119 -5.72 21.25 -3.47
N THR A 120 -6.94 20.74 -3.29
CA THR A 120 -8.18 21.51 -3.53
C THR A 120 -8.27 22.72 -2.60
N LYS A 121 -7.93 22.55 -1.32
CA LYS A 121 -8.04 23.60 -0.31
C LYS A 121 -6.93 24.64 -0.40
N LEU A 122 -5.72 24.24 -0.78
CA LEU A 122 -4.55 25.13 -0.82
C LEU A 122 -4.34 25.79 -2.20
N LEU A 123 -4.59 25.06 -3.28
CA LEU A 123 -4.25 25.49 -4.66
C LEU A 123 -5.48 25.68 -5.55
N GLY A 124 -6.67 25.32 -5.07
CA GLY A 124 -7.93 25.46 -5.77
C GLY A 124 -8.39 24.20 -6.51
N PRO A 125 -9.58 24.24 -7.17
CA PRO A 125 -10.25 23.06 -7.68
C PRO A 125 -9.48 22.31 -8.78
N LEU A 126 -8.82 23.03 -9.68
CA LEU A 126 -8.11 22.44 -10.82
C LEU A 126 -6.92 21.57 -10.38
N PRO A 127 -5.95 22.08 -9.58
CA PRO A 127 -4.89 21.24 -9.02
C PRO A 127 -5.42 20.11 -8.14
N GLY A 128 -6.53 20.34 -7.44
CA GLY A 128 -7.25 19.32 -6.70
C GLY A 128 -7.63 18.11 -7.55
N VAL A 129 -8.33 18.34 -8.66
CA VAL A 129 -8.73 17.27 -9.60
C VAL A 129 -7.53 16.55 -10.17
N VAL A 130 -6.45 17.25 -10.54
CA VAL A 130 -5.22 16.63 -11.03
C VAL A 130 -4.63 15.69 -9.98
N SER A 131 -4.57 16.11 -8.72
CA SER A 131 -4.12 15.26 -7.61
C SER A 131 -5.04 14.05 -7.41
N GLY A 132 -6.36 14.22 -7.51
CA GLY A 132 -7.32 13.12 -7.43
C GLY A 132 -7.15 12.10 -8.56
N CYS A 133 -6.94 12.55 -9.79
CA CYS A 133 -6.66 11.67 -10.93
C CYS A 133 -5.34 10.91 -10.73
N ALA A 134 -4.29 11.60 -10.27
CA ALA A 134 -3.00 10.97 -9.98
C ALA A 134 -3.14 9.87 -8.92
N LEU A 135 -3.90 10.10 -7.85
CA LEU A 135 -4.15 9.09 -6.80
C LEU A 135 -4.90 7.85 -7.32
N VAL A 136 -5.81 8.01 -8.29
CA VAL A 136 -6.50 6.85 -8.90
C VAL A 136 -5.52 6.01 -9.72
N PHE A 137 -4.66 6.65 -10.52
CA PHE A 137 -3.63 5.94 -11.27
C PHE A 137 -2.63 5.26 -10.34
N ASP A 138 -2.22 5.94 -9.28
CA ASP A 138 -1.35 5.42 -8.24
C ASP A 138 -1.91 4.11 -7.66
N TYR A 139 -3.16 4.10 -7.20
CA TYR A 139 -3.77 2.87 -6.68
C TYR A 139 -3.84 1.72 -7.70
N VAL A 140 -4.11 2.01 -8.98
CA VAL A 140 -4.12 0.98 -10.02
C VAL A 140 -2.71 0.42 -10.24
N LEU A 141 -1.70 1.29 -10.32
CA LEU A 141 -0.31 0.91 -10.53
C LEU A 141 0.26 0.16 -9.32
N THR A 142 -0.04 0.59 -8.09
CA THR A 142 0.41 -0.08 -6.87
C THR A 142 -0.09 -1.52 -6.80
N ILE A 143 -1.37 -1.77 -7.12
CA ILE A 143 -1.91 -3.13 -7.20
C ILE A 143 -1.18 -3.95 -8.28
N ALA A 144 -0.99 -3.38 -9.47
CA ALA A 144 -0.36 -4.07 -10.58
C ALA A 144 1.10 -4.43 -10.27
N ILE A 145 1.90 -3.48 -9.76
CA ILE A 145 3.31 -3.65 -9.43
C ILE A 145 3.47 -4.63 -8.26
N SER A 146 2.64 -4.51 -7.21
CA SER A 146 2.71 -5.42 -6.06
C SER A 146 2.43 -6.87 -6.46
N ILE A 147 1.44 -7.10 -7.32
CA ILE A 147 1.13 -8.46 -7.79
C ILE A 147 2.19 -8.99 -8.75
N ALA A 148 2.72 -8.14 -9.64
CA ALA A 148 3.81 -8.53 -10.54
C ALA A 148 5.07 -8.90 -9.75
N SER A 149 5.50 -8.05 -8.81
CA SER A 149 6.64 -8.32 -7.92
C SER A 149 6.42 -9.54 -7.04
N GLY A 150 5.21 -9.71 -6.49
CA GLY A 150 4.86 -10.91 -5.73
C GLY A 150 4.90 -12.19 -6.58
N ALA A 151 4.45 -12.13 -7.83
CA ALA A 151 4.55 -13.24 -8.76
C ALA A 151 6.01 -13.54 -9.11
N ASP A 152 6.84 -12.53 -9.37
CA ASP A 152 8.27 -12.70 -9.60
C ASP A 152 8.95 -13.38 -8.41
N ALA A 153 8.66 -12.93 -7.17
CA ALA A 153 9.20 -13.52 -5.96
C ALA A 153 8.79 -14.99 -5.80
N ILE A 154 7.52 -15.35 -6.02
CA ILE A 154 7.05 -16.74 -5.93
C ILE A 154 7.68 -17.61 -7.03
N PHE A 155 7.69 -17.12 -8.27
CA PHE A 155 8.21 -17.87 -9.41
C PHE A 155 9.74 -18.02 -9.37
N SER A 156 10.46 -17.19 -8.60
CA SER A 156 11.90 -17.36 -8.37
C SER A 156 12.24 -18.70 -7.70
N PHE A 157 11.32 -19.29 -6.94
CA PHE A 157 11.49 -20.60 -6.31
C PHE A 157 11.03 -21.77 -7.18
N LEU A 158 10.38 -21.51 -8.31
CA LEU A 158 9.76 -22.52 -9.16
C LEU A 158 10.68 -22.96 -10.32
N PRO A 159 10.53 -24.21 -10.82
CA PRO A 159 11.29 -24.69 -11.96
C PRO A 159 11.11 -23.82 -13.22
N PRO A 160 12.13 -23.72 -14.10
CA PRO A 160 12.06 -22.93 -15.33
C PRO A 160 10.88 -23.26 -16.24
N GLY A 161 10.42 -24.51 -16.26
CA GLY A 161 9.25 -24.93 -17.04
C GLY A 161 7.93 -24.27 -16.63
N LEU A 162 7.85 -23.69 -15.43
CA LEU A 162 6.67 -22.96 -14.96
C LEU A 162 6.73 -21.46 -15.25
N GLN A 163 7.91 -20.90 -15.55
CA GLN A 163 8.09 -19.46 -15.82
C GLN A 163 7.11 -18.88 -16.87
N PRO A 164 6.74 -19.59 -17.95
CA PRO A 164 5.76 -19.07 -18.91
C PRO A 164 4.40 -18.76 -18.31
N PHE A 165 3.98 -19.44 -17.23
CA PHE A 165 2.67 -19.25 -16.59
C PHE A 165 2.62 -18.09 -15.58
N LYS A 166 3.72 -17.34 -15.44
CA LYS A 166 3.85 -16.28 -14.44
C LYS A 166 2.84 -15.16 -14.63
N LEU A 167 2.62 -14.75 -15.88
CA LEU A 167 1.67 -13.69 -16.22
C LEU A 167 0.24 -14.13 -15.91
N GLU A 168 -0.13 -15.36 -16.28
CA GLU A 168 -1.44 -15.94 -16.03
C GLU A 168 -1.70 -16.07 -14.53
N ALA A 169 -0.68 -16.47 -13.75
CA ALA A 169 -0.78 -16.53 -12.30
C ALA A 169 -0.99 -15.15 -11.67
N ALA A 170 -0.28 -14.12 -12.14
CA ALA A 170 -0.47 -12.73 -11.69
C ALA A 170 -1.88 -12.23 -12.01
N ILE A 171 -2.37 -12.45 -13.23
CA ILE A 171 -3.74 -12.09 -13.64
C ILE A 171 -4.77 -12.83 -12.78
N ALA A 172 -4.58 -14.13 -12.56
CA ALA A 172 -5.46 -14.92 -11.70
C ALA A 172 -5.48 -14.38 -10.26
N ALA A 173 -4.34 -13.98 -9.71
CA ALA A 173 -4.26 -13.37 -8.39
C ALA A 173 -5.04 -12.05 -8.31
N VAL A 174 -4.93 -11.16 -9.31
CA VAL A 174 -5.75 -9.94 -9.38
C VAL A 174 -7.23 -10.28 -9.43
N LEU A 175 -7.65 -11.23 -10.26
CA LEU A 175 -9.05 -11.65 -10.35
C LEU A 175 -9.58 -12.21 -9.02
N VAL A 176 -8.76 -13.00 -8.31
CA VAL A 176 -9.10 -13.49 -6.97
C VAL A 176 -9.26 -12.32 -5.99
N LEU A 177 -8.35 -11.35 -5.99
CA LEU A 177 -8.45 -10.16 -5.14
C LEU A 177 -9.70 -9.34 -5.46
N ILE A 178 -10.05 -9.18 -6.74
CA ILE A 178 -11.29 -8.52 -7.16
C ILE A 178 -12.50 -9.27 -6.58
N LEU A 179 -12.56 -10.59 -6.72
CA LEU A 179 -13.66 -11.40 -6.19
C LEU A 179 -13.76 -11.32 -4.66
N LEU A 180 -12.62 -11.34 -3.94
CA LEU A 180 -12.58 -11.20 -2.48
C LEU A 180 -13.07 -9.82 -2.03
N ASN A 181 -12.64 -8.76 -2.71
CA ASN A 181 -13.07 -7.39 -2.43
C ASN A 181 -14.57 -7.21 -2.69
N LEU A 182 -15.11 -7.77 -3.77
CA LEU A 182 -16.53 -7.74 -4.08
C LEU A 182 -17.38 -8.52 -3.07
N ARG A 183 -16.89 -9.65 -2.55
CA ARG A 183 -17.53 -10.40 -1.45
C ARG A 183 -17.43 -9.67 -0.10
N GLY A 184 -16.60 -8.64 -0.02
CA GLY A 184 -16.38 -7.82 1.17
C GLY A 184 -15.81 -8.61 2.34
N VAL A 185 -14.81 -9.46 2.12
CA VAL A 185 -14.16 -10.24 3.19
C VAL A 185 -13.49 -9.26 4.18
N LYS A 186 -14.21 -8.86 5.23
CA LYS A 186 -13.75 -7.87 6.24
C LYS A 186 -12.83 -8.48 7.32
N GLU A 187 -12.71 -9.80 7.40
CA GLU A 187 -11.88 -10.50 8.40
C GLU A 187 -10.38 -10.57 8.04
N SER A 188 -9.96 -9.95 6.92
CA SER A 188 -8.63 -10.18 6.34
C SER A 188 -7.45 -9.63 7.17
N VAL A 189 -7.66 -8.59 7.99
CA VAL A 189 -6.52 -7.94 8.65
C VAL A 189 -5.90 -8.83 9.73
N THR A 190 -6.72 -9.58 10.48
CA THR A 190 -6.23 -10.49 11.53
C THR A 190 -5.38 -11.63 10.95
N VAL A 191 -5.70 -12.10 9.74
CA VAL A 191 -4.91 -13.10 9.02
C VAL A 191 -3.61 -12.51 8.49
N LEU A 192 -3.61 -11.21 8.15
CA LEU A 192 -2.44 -10.52 7.59
C LEU A 192 -1.39 -10.16 8.65
N VAL A 193 -1.81 -9.94 9.91
CA VAL A 193 -0.91 -9.64 11.04
C VAL A 193 0.28 -10.60 11.16
N PRO A 194 0.09 -11.94 11.29
CA PRO A 194 1.23 -12.85 11.45
C PRO A 194 2.16 -12.85 10.23
N ILE A 195 1.62 -12.67 9.02
CA ILE A 195 2.41 -12.56 7.79
C ILE A 195 3.27 -11.30 7.83
N PHE A 196 2.67 -10.17 8.20
CA PHE A 196 3.34 -8.87 8.31
C PHE A 196 4.45 -8.89 9.38
N ILE A 197 4.18 -9.45 10.56
CA ILE A 197 5.19 -9.57 11.62
C ILE A 197 6.31 -10.54 11.21
N GLY A 198 5.96 -11.67 10.58
CA GLY A 198 6.94 -12.62 10.05
C GLY A 198 7.84 -11.95 9.00
N PHE A 199 7.26 -11.16 8.09
CA PHE A 199 8.00 -10.36 7.12
C PHE A 199 8.99 -9.40 7.80
N LEU A 200 8.55 -8.61 8.78
CA LEU A 200 9.43 -7.68 9.50
C LEU A 200 10.59 -8.37 10.22
N ILE A 201 10.30 -9.45 10.95
CA ILE A 201 11.32 -10.19 11.70
C ILE A 201 12.34 -10.82 10.74
N THR A 202 11.87 -11.48 9.69
CA THR A 202 12.75 -12.14 8.71
C THR A 202 13.64 -11.12 7.98
N HIS A 203 13.09 -9.99 7.55
CA HIS A 203 13.87 -8.93 6.90
C HIS A 203 14.87 -8.28 7.87
N ALA A 204 14.47 -8.02 9.12
CA ALA A 204 15.38 -7.50 10.12
C ALA A 204 16.58 -8.44 10.34
N ILE A 205 16.34 -9.75 10.45
CA ILE A 205 17.41 -10.75 10.59
C ILE A 205 18.32 -10.75 9.35
N VAL A 206 17.75 -10.81 8.15
CA VAL A 206 18.54 -10.83 6.90
C VAL A 206 19.39 -9.58 6.76
N ILE A 207 18.82 -8.40 7.02
CA ILE A 207 19.55 -7.12 6.96
C ILE A 207 20.67 -7.08 8.00
N LEU A 208 20.40 -7.45 9.25
CA LEU A 208 21.41 -7.44 10.31
C LEU A 208 22.55 -8.43 10.04
N VAL A 209 22.23 -9.63 9.55
CA VAL A 209 23.25 -10.63 9.19
C VAL A 209 24.06 -10.18 7.97
N ALA A 210 23.41 -9.61 6.96
CA ALA A 210 24.09 -9.09 5.77
C ALA A 210 25.02 -7.92 6.13
N LEU A 211 24.54 -6.93 6.87
CA LEU A 211 25.34 -5.78 7.29
C LEU A 211 26.45 -6.20 8.26
N GLY A 212 26.17 -7.05 9.24
CA GLY A 212 27.15 -7.56 10.20
C GLY A 212 28.25 -8.39 9.52
N GLY A 213 27.87 -9.26 8.59
CA GLY A 213 28.81 -10.08 7.82
C GLY A 213 29.71 -9.26 6.89
N HIS A 214 29.20 -8.16 6.33
CA HIS A 214 29.93 -7.31 5.38
C HIS A 214 30.53 -6.04 6.01
N ALA A 215 30.38 -5.83 7.32
CA ALA A 215 30.83 -4.60 7.99
C ALA A 215 32.31 -4.29 7.76
N HIS A 216 33.16 -5.32 7.71
CA HIS A 216 34.59 -5.20 7.46
C HIS A 216 34.92 -4.73 6.03
N THR A 217 34.03 -4.95 5.06
CA THR A 217 34.20 -4.52 3.66
C THR A 217 33.72 -3.10 3.40
N LEU A 218 32.92 -2.54 4.32
CA LEU A 218 32.26 -1.24 4.14
C LEU A 218 33.24 -0.09 3.82
N PRO A 219 34.41 0.04 4.47
CA PRO A 219 35.39 1.05 4.09
C PRO A 219 35.87 0.90 2.65
N GLY A 220 36.06 -0.34 2.19
CA GLY A 220 36.45 -0.65 0.81
C GLY A 220 35.35 -0.30 -0.19
N VAL A 221 34.08 -0.57 0.13
CA VAL A 221 32.94 -0.20 -0.71
C VAL A 221 32.83 1.32 -0.85
N ILE A 222 32.99 2.07 0.25
CA ILE A 222 32.96 3.54 0.22
C ILE A 222 34.11 4.10 -0.63
N ALA A 223 35.32 3.58 -0.44
CA ALA A 223 36.49 4.01 -1.22
C ALA A 223 36.31 3.70 -2.72
N THR A 224 35.80 2.51 -3.04
CA THR A 224 35.52 2.08 -4.43
C THR A 224 34.46 2.97 -5.06
N ALA A 225 33.35 3.21 -4.36
CA ALA A 225 32.29 4.09 -4.83
C ALA A 225 32.81 5.50 -5.16
N ALA A 226 33.65 6.08 -4.28
CA ALA A 226 34.23 7.40 -4.51
C ALA A 226 35.23 7.41 -5.67
N HIS A 227 36.09 6.41 -5.76
CA HIS A 227 37.12 6.30 -6.80
C HIS A 227 36.50 6.07 -8.18
N GLU A 228 35.62 5.07 -8.32
CA GLU A 228 34.97 4.74 -9.59
C GLU A 228 34.06 5.87 -10.07
N SER A 229 33.32 6.52 -9.16
CA SER A 229 32.53 7.71 -9.53
C SER A 229 33.39 8.81 -10.12
N ARG A 230 34.54 9.13 -9.52
CA ARG A 230 35.44 10.16 -10.04
C ARG A 230 36.06 9.75 -11.37
N ALA A 231 36.47 8.48 -11.48
CA ALA A 231 37.05 7.94 -12.71
C ALA A 231 36.03 8.02 -13.86
N GLU A 232 34.78 7.66 -13.61
CA GLU A 232 33.75 7.64 -14.66
C GLU A 232 33.27 9.04 -15.02
N ILE A 233 33.13 9.94 -14.04
CA ILE A 233 32.94 11.38 -14.30
C ILE A 233 34.07 11.94 -15.16
N GLY A 234 35.33 11.51 -14.96
CA GLY A 234 36.47 11.95 -15.76
C GLY A 234 36.46 11.43 -17.20
N LYS A 235 35.85 10.28 -17.47
CA LYS A 235 35.79 9.67 -18.81
C LYS A 235 34.61 10.16 -19.64
N VAL A 236 33.40 10.13 -19.07
CA VAL A 236 32.15 10.43 -19.80
C VAL A 236 31.52 11.78 -19.42
N GLY A 237 32.04 12.42 -18.38
CA GLY A 237 31.54 13.70 -17.87
C GLY A 237 30.46 13.56 -16.80
N PHE A 238 30.36 14.57 -15.93
CA PHE A 238 29.42 14.59 -14.81
C PHE A 238 27.96 14.43 -15.23
N PHE A 239 27.53 15.11 -16.31
CA PHE A 239 26.15 15.07 -16.75
C PHE A 239 25.70 13.67 -17.21
N ALA A 240 26.58 12.91 -17.86
CA ALA A 240 26.27 11.54 -18.27
C ALA A 240 26.04 10.64 -17.06
N VAL A 241 26.94 10.69 -16.07
CA VAL A 241 26.81 9.95 -14.80
C VAL A 241 25.57 10.40 -14.03
N ALA A 242 25.29 11.70 -13.96
CA ALA A 242 24.12 12.23 -13.28
C ALA A 242 22.81 11.79 -13.94
N ILE A 243 22.73 11.76 -15.28
CA ILE A 243 21.54 11.28 -15.99
C ILE A 243 21.35 9.78 -15.76
N ALA A 244 22.41 8.98 -15.81
CA ALA A 244 22.36 7.55 -15.51
C ALA A 244 21.85 7.30 -14.09
N PHE A 245 22.38 8.05 -13.12
CA PHE A 245 21.94 8.02 -11.73
C PHE A 245 20.47 8.41 -11.58
N LEU A 246 20.05 9.54 -12.13
CA LEU A 246 18.67 10.04 -12.03
C LEU A 246 17.68 9.10 -12.70
N ARG A 247 18.07 8.45 -13.80
CA ARG A 247 17.26 7.39 -14.44
C ARG A 247 17.07 6.22 -13.48
N ALA A 248 18.15 5.66 -12.92
CA ALA A 248 18.06 4.55 -11.98
C ALA A 248 17.23 4.92 -10.73
N TYR A 249 17.48 6.10 -10.17
CA TYR A 249 16.72 6.63 -9.04
C TYR A 249 15.22 6.80 -9.35
N SER A 250 14.89 7.27 -10.55
CA SER A 250 13.49 7.45 -10.98
C SER A 250 12.78 6.12 -11.23
N MET A 251 13.49 5.09 -11.71
CA MET A 251 12.93 3.72 -11.80
C MET A 251 12.58 3.15 -10.41
N GLY A 252 13.28 3.60 -9.38
CA GLY A 252 12.99 3.31 -7.98
C GLY A 252 11.84 4.11 -7.35
N GLY A 253 11.16 4.97 -8.10
CA GLY A 253 10.16 5.91 -7.57
C GLY A 253 9.01 5.24 -6.83
N GLY A 254 8.70 3.97 -7.16
CA GLY A 254 7.74 3.14 -6.43
C GLY A 254 8.11 2.86 -4.97
N THR A 255 9.32 3.21 -4.52
CA THR A 255 9.69 3.13 -3.09
C THR A 255 8.85 4.07 -2.23
N TYR A 256 8.42 5.20 -2.80
CA TYR A 256 7.80 6.29 -2.05
C TYR A 256 6.27 6.19 -1.96
N THR A 257 5.68 5.25 -2.71
CA THR A 257 4.25 4.94 -2.63
C THR A 257 3.95 4.27 -1.29
N GLY A 258 2.70 4.35 -0.83
CA GLY A 258 2.25 3.83 0.45
C GLY A 258 2.52 4.75 1.64
N ILE A 259 3.38 5.77 1.54
CA ILE A 259 3.54 6.78 2.61
C ILE A 259 2.26 7.62 2.72
N GLU A 260 1.64 7.92 1.58
CA GLU A 260 0.37 8.64 1.48
C GLU A 260 -0.79 7.86 2.09
N ALA A 261 -0.71 6.53 2.14
CA ALA A 261 -1.76 5.68 2.71
C ALA A 261 -2.09 6.06 4.15
N VAL A 262 -1.07 6.39 4.96
CA VAL A 262 -1.25 6.85 6.35
C VAL A 262 -2.04 8.16 6.41
N SER A 263 -1.71 9.12 5.54
CA SER A 263 -2.40 10.42 5.47
C SER A 263 -3.84 10.30 4.97
N ASN A 264 -4.10 9.39 4.03
CA ASN A 264 -5.42 9.08 3.49
C ASN A 264 -6.27 8.31 4.52
N GLY A 265 -5.63 7.47 5.32
CA GLY A 265 -6.23 6.60 6.32
C GLY A 265 -6.41 7.21 7.72
N LEU A 266 -6.20 8.52 7.92
CA LEU A 266 -6.29 9.13 9.26
C LEU A 266 -7.61 8.83 10.01
N GLN A 267 -8.72 8.66 9.29
CA GLN A 267 -10.03 8.39 9.91
C GLN A 267 -10.12 7.01 10.58
N ILE A 268 -9.31 6.04 10.14
CA ILE A 268 -9.28 4.69 10.71
C ILE A 268 -8.26 4.56 11.86
N LEU A 269 -7.41 5.58 12.06
CA LEU A 269 -6.44 5.60 13.14
C LEU A 269 -7.08 5.91 14.50
N ARG A 270 -6.43 5.41 15.55
CA ARG A 270 -6.82 5.62 16.94
C ARG A 270 -6.64 7.08 17.35
N GLU A 271 -7.60 7.61 18.11
CA GLU A 271 -7.48 8.92 18.74
C GLU A 271 -6.38 8.96 19.82
N PRO A 272 -5.59 10.05 19.92
CA PRO A 272 -5.63 11.27 19.11
C PRO A 272 -5.02 11.10 17.71
N ARG A 273 -5.83 11.27 16.66
CA ARG A 273 -5.49 10.89 15.26
C ARG A 273 -4.20 11.53 14.74
N VAL A 274 -3.94 12.80 15.07
CA VAL A 274 -2.73 13.51 14.62
C VAL A 274 -1.46 12.90 15.21
N GLN A 275 -1.46 12.61 16.52
CA GLN A 275 -0.28 12.04 17.17
C GLN A 275 -0.07 10.58 16.75
N THR A 276 -1.16 9.81 16.60
CA THR A 276 -1.09 8.45 16.09
C THR A 276 -0.58 8.41 14.66
N GLY A 277 -1.13 9.26 13.78
CA GLY A 277 -0.74 9.34 12.37
C GLY A 277 0.71 9.76 12.16
N LYS A 278 1.25 10.70 12.96
CA LYS A 278 2.67 11.08 12.89
C LYS A 278 3.64 10.02 13.41
N ARG A 279 3.18 9.14 14.30
CA ARG A 279 4.00 8.05 14.87
C ARG A 279 3.98 6.77 14.04
N THR A 280 2.96 6.62 13.21
CA THR A 280 2.74 5.48 12.31
C THR A 280 3.70 5.61 11.14
#